data_AF-A0A661PMY5-F1
#
_entry.id   AF-A0A661PMY5-F1
#
_cell.length_a   1.000
_cell.length_b   1.000
_cell.length_c   1.000
_cell.angle_alpha   90.00
_cell.angle_beta   90.00
_cell.angle_gamma   90.00
#
_symmetry.space_group_name_H-M   'P 1'
#
loop_
_entity.id
_entity.type
_entity.pdbx_description
1 polymer ?
#
loop_
_entity_poly.entity_id
_entity_poly.type
_entity_poly.pdbx_seq_one_letter_code
_entity_poly.pdbx_strand_id
1 'polypeptide(L)'
;MKKTFDFNNLFTYDLANNHQGDVKHGLRIIREIGKVNAAAGVRGAFKFQFRQLDTFIHPEFRDRQDIKHIPRFVGTALSREDYEKLLAAVIDNGMYTMCTPFDEESVDLIHELGITIIKVASCSAADWPLLEKIAAANRPVVASTAGLSMNKIDRLVSFFETRNVNFALMHCVALYPTPLEKLELNQIRLLNERFPQVPVGFSTHEDPDSLIPVQLAYALGARLFERHVGINTDAYTLNAYSSTPEQVSRWLSAYQEAVAACGAENRSPATPAELASLRSLMRGVYAREAIRQGEKVTRDKVFFAMPLQ
;
A
#
# COMPACT_ATOMS: atom_id res chain seq x y z
N MET A 1 -22.27 -8.60 15.31
CA MET A 1 -21.47 -8.70 14.06
C MET A 1 -20.02 -8.40 14.41
N LYS A 2 -19.06 -9.27 14.07
CA LYS A 2 -17.63 -8.92 14.20
C LYS A 2 -17.38 -7.70 13.31
N LYS A 3 -16.78 -6.64 13.85
CA LYS A 3 -16.44 -5.44 13.09
C LYS A 3 -15.32 -5.79 12.11
N THR A 4 -15.59 -5.73 10.81
CA THR A 4 -14.59 -5.92 9.76
C THR A 4 -13.52 -4.83 9.89
N PHE A 5 -12.25 -5.23 9.88
CA PHE A 5 -11.12 -4.30 9.85
C PHE A 5 -11.13 -3.58 8.50
N ASP A 6 -11.14 -2.24 8.53
CA ASP A 6 -11.04 -1.40 7.34
C ASP A 6 -9.57 -1.31 6.91
N PHE A 7 -9.26 -1.72 5.68
CA PHE A 7 -7.90 -1.65 5.13
C PHE A 7 -7.60 -0.32 4.45
N ASN A 8 -8.60 0.53 4.21
CA ASN A 8 -8.41 1.76 3.46
C ASN A 8 -7.49 2.75 4.18
N ASN A 9 -6.66 3.44 3.40
CA ASN A 9 -5.66 4.42 3.80
C ASN A 9 -4.64 3.87 4.81
N LEU A 10 -4.39 2.56 4.80
CA LEU A 10 -3.38 1.90 5.63
C LEU A 10 -2.01 1.93 4.93
N PHE A 11 -1.03 2.52 5.61
CA PHE A 11 0.37 2.55 5.19
C PHE A 11 1.19 1.57 6.03
N THR A 12 1.78 0.58 5.38
CA THR A 12 2.58 -0.46 6.01
C THR A 12 4.07 -0.15 5.81
N TYR A 13 4.79 -0.02 6.92
CA TYR A 13 6.23 0.20 6.95
C TYR A 13 6.92 -1.12 7.26
N ASP A 14 7.52 -1.75 6.24
CA ASP A 14 8.17 -3.06 6.38
C ASP A 14 9.61 -2.92 6.89
N LEU A 15 9.81 -3.31 8.16
CA LEU A 15 11.14 -3.38 8.74
C LEU A 15 11.98 -4.48 8.08
N ALA A 16 11.35 -5.57 7.64
CA ALA A 16 12.01 -6.81 7.26
C ALA A 16 13.11 -7.17 8.28
N ASN A 17 14.36 -7.23 7.82
CA ASN A 17 15.54 -7.46 8.65
C ASN A 17 16.43 -6.19 8.74
N ASN A 18 15.90 -5.00 8.45
CA ASN A 18 16.65 -3.74 8.48
C ASN A 18 17.00 -3.28 9.90
N HIS A 19 16.50 -3.97 10.94
CA HIS A 19 17.01 -3.85 12.31
C HIS A 19 18.42 -4.43 12.47
N GLN A 20 18.93 -5.24 11.53
CA GLN A 20 20.29 -5.78 11.53
C GLN A 20 20.65 -6.62 12.78
N GLY A 21 19.65 -7.22 13.44
CA GLY A 21 19.85 -7.92 14.72
C GLY A 21 20.04 -6.97 15.93
N ASP A 22 19.90 -5.66 15.73
CA ASP A 22 20.06 -4.64 16.77
C ASP A 22 18.70 -4.04 17.16
N VAL A 23 18.22 -4.40 18.35
CA VAL A 23 16.95 -3.91 18.89
C VAL A 23 16.92 -2.40 19.09
N LYS A 24 18.05 -1.77 19.46
CA LYS A 24 18.11 -0.30 19.64
C LYS A 24 17.98 0.40 18.30
N HIS A 25 18.60 -0.15 17.26
CA HIS A 25 18.44 0.34 15.89
C HIS A 25 17.00 0.19 15.40
N GLY A 26 16.39 -0.98 15.60
CA GLY A 26 14.97 -1.21 15.28
C GLY A 26 14.03 -0.23 15.97
N LEU A 27 14.22 0.01 17.28
CA LEU A 27 13.45 0.99 18.05
C LEU A 27 13.60 2.42 17.50
N ARG A 28 14.80 2.79 17.04
CA ARG A 28 15.03 4.09 16.40
C ARG A 28 14.23 4.22 15.11
N ILE A 29 14.28 3.21 14.23
CA ILE A 29 13.52 3.20 12.96
C ILE A 29 12.02 3.37 13.25
N ILE A 30 11.47 2.59 14.18
CA ILE A 30 10.04 2.65 14.55
C ILE A 30 9.64 4.06 15.01
N ARG A 31 10.44 4.68 15.89
CA ARG A 31 10.14 6.02 16.43
C ARG A 31 10.21 7.10 15.37
N GLU A 32 11.22 7.07 14.49
CA GLU A 32 11.35 8.10 13.45
C GLU A 32 10.26 7.96 12.38
N ILE A 33 9.96 6.74 11.95
CA ILE A 33 8.83 6.48 11.03
C ILE A 33 7.49 6.82 11.70
N GLY A 34 7.31 6.50 12.98
CA GLY A 34 6.12 6.85 13.75
C GLY A 34 5.84 8.35 13.76
N LYS A 35 6.88 9.18 13.93
CA LYS A 35 6.77 10.65 13.83
C LYS A 35 6.31 11.09 12.44
N VAL A 36 6.89 10.52 11.38
CA VAL A 36 6.51 10.84 9.98
C VAL A 36 5.06 10.43 9.71
N ASN A 37 4.65 9.23 10.14
CA ASN A 37 3.27 8.74 10.01
C ASN A 37 2.28 9.66 10.72
N ALA A 38 2.58 10.04 11.97
CA ALA A 38 1.74 10.92 12.78
C ALA A 38 1.61 12.32 12.14
N ALA A 39 2.71 12.89 11.65
CA ALA A 39 2.71 14.18 10.96
C ALA A 39 1.88 14.17 9.66
N ALA A 40 1.88 13.05 8.93
CA ALA A 40 1.07 12.88 7.72
C ALA A 40 -0.43 12.63 8.02
N GLY A 41 -0.79 12.27 9.26
CA GLY A 41 -2.17 12.00 9.65
C GLY A 41 -2.78 10.76 8.99
N VAL A 42 -1.97 9.77 8.62
CA VAL A 42 -2.41 8.53 7.98
C VAL A 42 -2.44 7.35 8.96
N ARG A 43 -3.19 6.30 8.62
CA ARG A 43 -3.20 5.06 9.42
C ARG A 43 -1.93 4.27 9.11
N GLY A 44 -1.10 4.04 10.12
CA GLY A 44 0.14 3.30 9.99
C GLY A 44 0.03 1.87 10.51
N ALA A 45 0.72 0.93 9.85
CA ALA A 45 1.08 -0.36 10.39
C ALA A 45 2.59 -0.55 10.27
N PHE A 46 3.22 -1.11 11.29
CA PHE A 46 4.64 -1.47 11.24
C PHE A 46 4.77 -2.98 11.13
N LYS A 47 5.52 -3.44 10.11
CA LYS A 47 5.55 -4.85 9.74
C LYS A 47 6.88 -5.51 10.07
N PHE A 48 6.79 -6.68 10.69
CA PHE A 48 7.90 -7.59 11.00
C PHE A 48 7.85 -8.86 10.13
N GLN A 49 8.93 -9.64 10.14
CA GLN A 49 8.99 -10.96 9.50
C GLN A 49 9.43 -12.00 10.52
N PHE A 50 8.61 -13.03 10.72
CA PHE A 50 8.92 -14.13 11.62
C PHE A 50 9.26 -15.39 10.84
N ARG A 51 10.40 -15.97 11.24
CA ARG A 51 10.89 -17.28 10.81
C ARG A 51 11.38 -17.98 12.06
N GLN A 52 10.85 -19.16 12.37
CA GLN A 52 11.48 -20.00 13.39
C GLN A 52 12.73 -20.64 12.79
N LEU A 53 13.87 -19.98 12.92
CA LEU A 53 15.08 -20.33 12.16
C LEU A 53 15.52 -21.78 12.33
N ASP A 54 15.28 -22.37 13.51
CA ASP A 54 15.62 -23.77 13.82
C ASP A 54 14.83 -24.78 12.98
N THR A 55 13.58 -24.47 12.62
CA THR A 55 12.71 -25.34 11.81
C THR A 55 12.60 -24.87 10.36
N PHE A 56 12.73 -23.57 10.12
CA PHE A 56 12.63 -22.95 8.80
C PHE A 56 13.87 -23.19 7.94
N ILE A 57 15.08 -23.14 8.52
CA ILE A 57 16.31 -23.41 7.79
C ILE A 57 16.67 -24.88 7.97
N HIS A 58 16.68 -25.63 6.86
CA HIS A 58 17.08 -27.03 6.89
C HIS A 58 18.49 -27.18 7.51
N PRO A 59 18.71 -28.14 8.43
CA PRO A 59 19.97 -28.26 9.17
C PRO A 59 21.23 -28.29 8.29
N GLU A 60 21.17 -28.95 7.14
CA GLU A 60 22.31 -29.03 6.19
C GLU A 60 22.73 -27.69 5.58
N PHE A 61 21.84 -26.68 5.58
CA PHE A 61 22.10 -25.38 4.99
C PHE A 61 22.40 -24.30 6.01
N ARG A 62 22.22 -24.55 7.32
CA ARG A 62 22.27 -23.53 8.38
C ARG A 62 23.58 -22.72 8.40
N ASP A 63 24.70 -23.40 8.20
CA ASP A 63 26.03 -22.77 8.28
C ASP A 63 26.57 -22.31 6.91
N ARG A 64 25.81 -22.54 5.82
CA ARG A 64 26.24 -22.19 4.47
C ARG A 64 26.19 -20.69 4.23
N GLN A 65 27.30 -20.17 3.72
CA GLN A 65 27.46 -18.75 3.40
C GLN A 65 27.17 -18.42 1.93
N ASP A 66 27.11 -19.42 1.06
CA ASP A 66 26.89 -19.26 -0.37
C ASP A 66 25.41 -19.14 -0.77
N ILE A 67 24.50 -19.49 0.15
CA ILE A 67 23.06 -19.27 -0.04
C ILE A 67 22.70 -17.87 0.45
N LYS A 68 22.50 -16.96 -0.50
CA LYS A 68 22.28 -15.51 -0.32
C LYS A 68 21.55 -15.07 0.97
N HIS A 69 20.47 -15.75 1.33
CA HIS A 69 19.60 -15.32 2.44
C HIS A 69 19.94 -15.93 3.80
N ILE A 70 20.63 -17.07 3.86
CA ILE A 70 20.88 -17.78 5.12
C ILE A 70 21.74 -16.94 6.09
N PRO A 71 22.91 -16.40 5.67
CA PRO A 71 23.73 -15.58 6.57
C PRO A 71 22.99 -14.36 7.09
N ARG A 72 22.16 -13.74 6.24
CA ARG A 72 21.34 -12.58 6.63
C ARG A 72 20.31 -12.98 7.67
N PHE A 73 19.61 -14.11 7.52
CA PHE A 73 18.59 -14.53 8.48
C PHE A 73 19.19 -14.88 9.84
N VAL A 74 20.28 -15.65 9.86
CA VAL A 74 20.98 -16.03 11.09
C VAL A 74 21.61 -14.80 11.75
N GLY A 75 22.31 -13.96 10.99
CA GLY A 75 23.04 -12.80 11.51
C GLY A 75 22.16 -11.67 12.03
N THR A 76 20.89 -11.62 11.62
CA THR A 76 19.94 -10.60 12.10
C THR A 76 18.84 -11.19 13.00
N ALA A 77 19.04 -12.37 13.58
CA ALA A 77 18.04 -12.95 14.47
C ALA A 77 17.78 -12.04 15.68
N LEU A 78 16.52 -11.95 16.10
CA LEU A 78 16.11 -11.25 17.32
C LEU A 78 15.42 -12.21 18.26
N SER A 79 15.54 -11.97 19.56
CA SER A 79 14.82 -12.75 20.57
C SER A 79 13.34 -12.36 20.63
N ARG A 80 12.53 -13.21 21.26
CA ARG A 80 11.13 -12.87 21.60
C ARG A 80 11.03 -11.56 22.40
N GLU A 81 11.89 -11.38 23.39
CA GLU A 81 11.91 -10.17 24.24
C GLU A 81 12.22 -8.91 23.42
N ASP A 82 13.10 -9.02 22.41
CA ASP A 82 13.37 -7.91 21.50
C ASP A 82 12.15 -7.56 20.66
N TYR A 83 11.44 -8.57 20.13
CA TYR A 83 10.19 -8.31 19.40
C TYR A 83 9.11 -7.71 20.29
N GLU A 84 8.97 -8.12 21.55
CA GLU A 84 8.05 -7.50 22.51
C GLU A 84 8.35 -6.00 22.70
N LYS A 85 9.62 -5.63 22.85
CA LYS A 85 10.05 -4.21 22.93
C LYS A 85 9.71 -3.44 21.65
N LEU A 86 9.96 -4.03 20.47
CA LEU A 86 9.67 -3.40 19.19
C LEU A 86 8.16 -3.22 18.99
N LEU A 87 7.34 -4.22 19.32
CA LEU A 87 5.88 -4.16 19.21
C LEU A 87 5.29 -3.10 20.16
N ALA A 88 5.79 -3.02 21.40
CA ALA A 88 5.40 -1.96 22.32
C ALA A 88 5.67 -0.57 21.73
N ALA A 89 6.86 -0.36 21.15
CA ALA A 89 7.20 0.90 20.50
C ALA A 89 6.29 1.23 19.30
N VAL A 90 5.84 0.24 18.53
CA VAL A 90 4.88 0.45 17.43
C VAL A 90 3.55 0.96 17.97
N ILE A 91 3.04 0.33 19.04
CA ILE A 91 1.79 0.71 19.70
C ILE A 91 1.88 2.10 20.33
N ASP A 92 2.99 2.42 21.00
CA ASP A 92 3.24 3.73 21.61
C ASP A 92 3.27 4.87 20.58
N ASN A 93 3.61 4.55 19.31
CA ASN A 93 3.57 5.49 18.19
C ASN A 93 2.22 5.50 17.46
N GLY A 94 1.18 4.86 18.01
CA GLY A 94 -0.18 4.89 17.48
C GLY A 94 -0.37 4.12 16.17
N MET A 95 0.51 3.16 15.86
CA MET A 95 0.44 2.33 14.66
C MET A 95 -0.03 0.91 14.99
N TYR A 96 -0.62 0.23 14.00
CA TYR A 96 -0.95 -1.19 14.10
C TYR A 96 0.31 -2.06 14.00
N THR A 97 0.28 -3.20 14.68
CA THR A 97 1.30 -4.24 14.52
C THR A 97 0.92 -5.19 13.38
N MET A 98 1.85 -5.43 12.46
CA MET A 98 1.70 -6.40 11.38
C MET A 98 2.88 -7.36 11.38
N CYS A 99 2.66 -8.63 11.01
CA CYS A 99 3.76 -9.57 10.85
C CYS A 99 3.53 -10.52 9.68
N THR A 100 4.62 -10.87 9.00
CA THR A 100 4.67 -11.88 7.95
C THR A 100 5.24 -13.18 8.54
N PRO A 101 4.42 -14.20 8.85
CA PRO A 101 4.94 -15.52 9.21
C PRO A 101 5.40 -16.24 7.94
N PHE A 102 6.48 -17.00 8.05
CA PHE A 102 6.98 -17.87 6.98
C PHE A 102 6.86 -19.37 7.33
N ASP A 103 6.30 -19.67 8.50
CA ASP A 103 6.05 -21.02 9.04
C ASP A 103 4.88 -20.95 10.05
N GLU A 104 4.29 -22.10 10.37
CA GLU A 104 3.09 -22.22 11.20
C GLU A 104 3.33 -21.83 12.66
N GLU A 105 4.52 -22.13 13.20
CA GLU A 105 4.91 -21.74 14.56
C GLU A 105 4.98 -20.22 14.69
N SER A 106 5.41 -19.51 13.64
CA SER A 106 5.38 -18.06 13.58
C SER A 106 3.96 -17.50 13.61
N VAL A 107 2.95 -18.24 13.14
CA VAL A 107 1.53 -17.84 13.30
C VAL A 107 1.10 -17.94 14.77
N ASP A 108 1.56 -18.98 15.48
CA ASP A 108 1.30 -19.10 16.92
C ASP A 108 1.97 -17.96 17.70
N LEU A 109 3.22 -17.62 17.36
CA LEU A 109 3.92 -16.48 17.97
C LEU A 109 3.21 -15.14 17.70
N ILE A 110 2.66 -14.93 16.49
CA ILE A 110 1.82 -13.75 16.18
C ILE A 110 0.62 -13.68 17.12
N HIS A 111 -0.03 -14.83 17.39
CA HIS A 111 -1.17 -14.88 18.30
C HIS A 111 -0.76 -14.54 19.73
N GLU A 112 0.32 -15.16 20.23
CA GLU A 112 0.86 -14.94 21.58
C GLU A 112 1.27 -13.48 21.82
N LEU A 113 1.92 -12.86 20.83
CA LEU A 113 2.36 -11.46 20.90
C LEU A 113 1.23 -10.45 20.61
N GLY A 114 0.00 -10.92 20.38
CA GLY A 114 -1.15 -10.06 20.16
C GLY A 114 -1.06 -9.20 18.89
N ILE A 115 -0.33 -9.66 17.86
CA ILE A 115 -0.13 -8.89 16.63
C ILE A 115 -1.47 -8.72 15.90
N THR A 116 -1.70 -7.51 15.38
CA THR A 116 -3.02 -7.11 14.87
C THR A 116 -3.32 -7.71 13.51
N ILE A 117 -2.39 -7.61 12.56
CA ILE A 117 -2.60 -7.96 11.14
C ILE A 117 -1.57 -9.01 10.72
N ILE A 118 -2.02 -10.02 9.96
CA ILE A 118 -1.13 -11.01 9.34
C ILE A 118 -0.88 -10.62 7.89
N LYS A 119 0.38 -10.60 7.48
CA LYS A 119 0.80 -10.44 6.09
C LYS A 119 1.13 -11.81 5.50
N VAL A 120 0.62 -12.11 4.30
CA VAL A 120 1.10 -13.23 3.50
C VAL A 120 2.08 -12.70 2.45
N ALA A 121 3.33 -13.16 2.49
CA ALA A 121 4.33 -12.87 1.46
C ALA A 121 3.97 -13.56 0.14
N SER A 122 4.37 -12.99 -1.00
CA SER A 122 4.10 -13.60 -2.32
C SER A 122 4.65 -15.02 -2.45
N CYS A 123 5.80 -15.31 -1.84
CA CYS A 123 6.39 -16.65 -1.83
C CYS A 123 5.60 -17.68 -1.00
N SER A 124 4.77 -17.22 -0.06
CA SER A 124 3.91 -18.05 0.78
C SER A 124 2.44 -18.04 0.33
N ALA A 125 2.11 -17.30 -0.74
CA ALA A 125 0.73 -17.13 -1.20
C ALA A 125 0.14 -18.38 -1.91
N ALA A 126 0.91 -19.46 -1.99
CA ALA A 126 0.46 -20.80 -2.39
C ALA A 126 0.94 -21.89 -1.42
N ASP A 127 1.39 -21.50 -0.24
CA ASP A 127 1.78 -22.39 0.85
C ASP A 127 0.52 -22.77 1.65
N TRP A 128 -0.19 -23.79 1.18
CA TRP A 128 -1.52 -24.12 1.70
C TRP A 128 -1.53 -24.50 3.19
N PRO A 129 -0.58 -25.28 3.73
CA PRO A 129 -0.48 -25.54 5.17
C PRO A 129 -0.39 -24.24 6.00
N LEU A 130 0.50 -23.32 5.59
CA LEU A 130 0.63 -22.03 6.25
C LEU A 130 -0.64 -21.17 6.11
N LEU A 131 -1.26 -21.15 4.93
CA LEU A 131 -2.51 -20.42 4.69
C LEU A 131 -3.68 -20.94 5.54
N GLU A 132 -3.76 -22.25 5.78
CA GLU A 132 -4.74 -22.85 6.69
C GLU A 132 -4.56 -22.37 8.12
N LYS A 133 -3.31 -22.37 8.61
CA LYS A 133 -2.98 -21.84 9.94
C LYS A 133 -3.31 -20.34 10.06
N ILE A 134 -2.98 -19.54 9.04
CA ILE A 134 -3.26 -18.10 8.98
C ILE A 134 -4.78 -17.84 8.99
N ALA A 135 -5.56 -18.58 8.19
CA ALA A 135 -7.01 -18.43 8.17
C ALA A 135 -7.65 -18.76 9.52
N ALA A 136 -7.16 -19.81 10.20
CA ALA A 136 -7.63 -20.20 11.52
C ALA A 136 -7.30 -19.18 12.63
N ALA A 137 -6.27 -18.34 12.44
CA ALA A 137 -5.87 -17.32 13.41
C ALA A 137 -6.90 -16.20 13.61
N ASN A 138 -7.90 -16.08 12.73
CA ASN A 138 -9.00 -15.11 12.83
C ASN A 138 -8.54 -13.64 12.94
N ARG A 139 -7.44 -13.29 12.26
CA ARG A 139 -6.91 -11.92 12.17
C ARG A 139 -7.19 -11.33 10.77
N PRO A 140 -7.21 -9.99 10.62
CA PRO A 140 -7.14 -9.36 9.30
C PRO A 140 -5.91 -9.83 8.54
N VAL A 141 -6.05 -10.12 7.25
CA VAL A 141 -4.97 -10.63 6.39
C VAL A 141 -4.68 -9.66 5.24
N VAL A 142 -3.41 -9.39 4.96
CA VAL A 142 -2.97 -8.67 3.76
C VAL A 142 -2.10 -9.62 2.93
N ALA A 143 -2.50 -9.96 1.71
CA ALA A 143 -1.80 -10.95 0.90
C ALA A 143 -1.14 -10.33 -0.33
N SER A 144 0.18 -10.49 -0.47
CA SER A 144 0.91 -10.10 -1.68
C SER A 144 0.83 -11.17 -2.77
N THR A 145 0.82 -10.75 -4.04
CA THR A 145 0.51 -11.63 -5.18
C THR A 145 1.59 -11.67 -6.27
N ALA A 146 2.81 -11.15 -6.01
CA ALA A 146 3.89 -11.14 -7.01
C ALA A 146 4.14 -12.53 -7.61
N GLY A 147 4.21 -12.60 -8.94
CA GLY A 147 4.51 -13.83 -9.68
C GLY A 147 3.38 -14.86 -9.71
N LEU A 148 2.23 -14.59 -9.08
CA LEU A 148 1.07 -15.47 -9.20
C LEU A 148 0.34 -15.21 -10.51
N SER A 149 0.00 -16.29 -11.23
CA SER A 149 -0.98 -16.24 -12.32
C SER A 149 -2.37 -15.91 -11.77
N MET A 150 -3.24 -15.33 -12.59
CA MET A 150 -4.61 -15.00 -12.17
C MET A 150 -5.38 -16.18 -11.57
N ASN A 151 -5.24 -17.40 -12.11
CA ASN A 151 -5.88 -18.61 -11.55
C ASN A 151 -5.42 -18.93 -10.11
N LYS A 152 -4.16 -18.64 -9.77
CA LYS A 152 -3.65 -18.82 -8.40
C LYS A 152 -4.21 -17.75 -7.46
N ILE A 153 -4.36 -16.52 -7.95
CA ILE A 153 -5.00 -15.44 -7.20
C ILE A 153 -6.48 -15.78 -6.95
N ASP A 154 -7.20 -16.32 -7.94
CA ASP A 154 -8.59 -16.79 -7.76
C ASP A 154 -8.71 -17.84 -6.66
N ARG A 155 -7.78 -18.81 -6.62
CA ARG A 155 -7.76 -19.84 -5.58
C ARG A 155 -7.51 -19.25 -4.20
N LEU A 156 -6.59 -18.30 -4.10
CA LEU A 156 -6.29 -17.60 -2.84
C LEU A 156 -7.50 -16.81 -2.33
N VAL A 157 -8.14 -16.04 -3.21
CA VAL A 157 -9.37 -15.29 -2.90
C VAL A 157 -10.48 -16.24 -2.45
N SER A 158 -10.77 -17.28 -3.25
CA SER A 158 -11.79 -18.27 -2.92
C SER A 158 -11.51 -18.99 -1.60
N PHE A 159 -10.24 -19.31 -1.31
CA PHE A 159 -9.82 -19.91 -0.05
C PHE A 159 -10.14 -19.03 1.16
N PHE A 160 -9.83 -17.73 1.08
CA PHE A 160 -10.11 -16.78 2.17
C PHE A 160 -11.60 -16.46 2.31
N GLU A 161 -12.33 -16.28 1.20
CA GLU A 161 -13.77 -16.00 1.21
C GLU A 161 -14.58 -17.15 1.80
N THR A 162 -14.32 -18.40 1.37
CA THR A 162 -15.01 -19.58 1.90
C THR A 162 -14.79 -19.81 3.40
N ARG A 163 -13.75 -19.21 3.96
CA ARG A 163 -13.41 -19.23 5.39
C ARG A 163 -13.79 -17.96 6.14
N ASN A 164 -14.45 -17.00 5.47
CA ASN A 164 -14.84 -15.70 6.02
C ASN A 164 -13.65 -14.93 6.62
N VAL A 165 -12.46 -15.06 6.03
CA VAL A 165 -11.30 -14.26 6.41
C VAL A 165 -11.54 -12.82 5.96
N ASN A 166 -11.22 -11.85 6.81
CA ASN A 166 -11.21 -10.45 6.41
C ASN A 166 -9.85 -10.12 5.79
N PHE A 167 -9.77 -9.91 4.47
CA PHE A 167 -8.50 -9.77 3.78
C PHE A 167 -8.47 -8.66 2.73
N ALA A 168 -7.24 -8.27 2.38
CA ALA A 168 -6.91 -7.39 1.27
C ALA A 168 -5.83 -8.03 0.38
N LEU A 169 -5.81 -7.66 -0.90
CA LEU A 169 -4.78 -8.08 -1.86
C LEU A 169 -3.78 -6.94 -2.11
N MET A 170 -2.52 -7.29 -2.35
CA MET A 170 -1.49 -6.35 -2.76
C MET A 170 -0.95 -6.77 -4.13
N HIS A 171 -1.03 -5.84 -5.08
CA HIS A 171 -0.17 -5.87 -6.25
C HIS A 171 1.28 -5.61 -5.80
N CYS A 172 2.21 -6.41 -6.30
CA CYS A 172 3.65 -6.20 -6.11
C CYS A 172 4.46 -6.98 -7.14
N VAL A 173 5.74 -6.64 -7.25
CA VAL A 173 6.70 -7.27 -8.15
C VAL A 173 7.92 -7.69 -7.33
N ALA A 174 8.37 -8.94 -7.48
CA ALA A 174 9.45 -9.51 -6.67
C ALA A 174 10.85 -9.19 -7.25
N LEU A 175 11.09 -7.93 -7.60
CA LEU A 175 12.40 -7.41 -8.04
C LEU A 175 12.88 -6.36 -7.05
N TYR A 176 14.15 -6.40 -6.67
CA TYR A 176 14.69 -5.62 -5.54
C TYR A 176 15.99 -4.89 -5.94
N PRO A 177 15.93 -3.62 -6.38
CA PRO A 177 14.74 -2.80 -6.60
C PRO A 177 13.98 -3.18 -7.90
N THR A 178 12.71 -2.79 -7.99
CA THR A 178 11.89 -2.94 -9.21
C THR A 178 12.05 -1.71 -10.12
N PRO A 179 12.52 -1.87 -11.37
CA PRO A 179 12.57 -0.78 -12.34
C PRO A 179 11.17 -0.24 -12.68
N LEU A 180 11.07 1.05 -13.04
CA LEU A 180 9.81 1.75 -13.31
C LEU A 180 8.95 1.02 -14.36
N GLU A 181 9.57 0.61 -15.46
CA GLU A 181 8.94 -0.10 -16.58
C GLU A 181 8.53 -1.54 -16.24
N LYS A 182 8.86 -2.04 -15.05
CA LYS A 182 8.49 -3.36 -14.53
C LYS A 182 7.49 -3.30 -13.39
N LEU A 183 7.01 -2.12 -12.99
CA LEU A 183 6.05 -1.99 -11.88
C LEU A 183 4.66 -2.56 -12.21
N GLU A 184 4.28 -2.61 -13.49
CA GLU A 184 3.03 -3.23 -13.95
C GLU A 184 1.77 -2.70 -13.22
N LEU A 185 1.70 -1.40 -12.91
CA LEU A 185 0.66 -0.84 -12.03
C LEU A 185 -0.78 -1.05 -12.53
N ASN A 186 -1.00 -1.26 -13.84
CA ASN A 186 -2.32 -1.62 -14.39
C ASN A 186 -2.92 -2.88 -13.75
N GLN A 187 -2.11 -3.76 -13.15
CA GLN A 187 -2.58 -4.93 -12.41
C GLN A 187 -3.46 -4.53 -11.21
N ILE A 188 -3.26 -3.34 -10.62
CA ILE A 188 -4.11 -2.83 -9.52
C ILE A 188 -5.56 -2.70 -9.99
N ARG A 189 -5.77 -2.04 -11.14
CA ARG A 189 -7.11 -1.89 -11.73
C ARG A 189 -7.71 -3.25 -12.09
N LEU A 190 -6.92 -4.13 -12.68
CA LEU A 190 -7.37 -5.49 -13.03
C LEU A 190 -7.85 -6.27 -11.79
N LEU A 191 -7.11 -6.20 -10.68
CA LEU A 191 -7.50 -6.84 -9.42
C LEU A 191 -8.78 -6.22 -8.84
N ASN A 192 -8.92 -4.90 -8.88
CA ASN A 192 -10.14 -4.19 -8.45
C ASN A 192 -11.37 -4.60 -9.28
N GLU A 193 -11.22 -4.71 -10.61
CA GLU A 193 -12.31 -5.13 -11.51
C GLU A 193 -12.69 -6.60 -11.27
N ARG A 194 -11.72 -7.46 -10.98
CA ARG A 194 -11.94 -8.90 -10.77
C ARG A 194 -12.52 -9.22 -9.39
N PHE A 195 -12.12 -8.48 -8.36
CA PHE A 195 -12.49 -8.70 -6.97
C PHE A 195 -13.04 -7.41 -6.34
N PRO A 196 -14.17 -6.87 -6.81
CA PRO A 196 -14.69 -5.56 -6.38
C PRO A 196 -15.03 -5.47 -4.88
N GLN A 197 -15.22 -6.62 -4.22
CA GLN A 197 -15.48 -6.75 -2.79
C GLN A 197 -14.21 -6.80 -1.92
N VAL A 198 -13.03 -6.95 -2.53
CA VAL A 198 -11.75 -7.13 -1.83
C VAL A 198 -10.91 -5.87 -2.00
N PRO A 199 -10.50 -5.19 -0.90
CA PRO A 199 -9.60 -4.06 -1.01
C PRO A 199 -8.27 -4.44 -1.68
N VAL A 200 -7.85 -3.65 -2.66
CA VAL A 200 -6.58 -3.82 -3.37
C VAL A 200 -5.61 -2.71 -2.97
N GLY A 201 -4.35 -3.08 -2.80
CA GLY A 201 -3.27 -2.18 -2.47
C GLY A 201 -2.02 -2.39 -3.31
N PHE A 202 -0.98 -1.65 -2.96
CA PHE A 202 0.30 -1.64 -3.65
C PHE A 202 1.46 -1.82 -2.66
N SER A 203 2.17 -2.94 -2.79
CA SER A 203 3.40 -3.22 -2.03
C SER A 203 4.57 -3.07 -2.99
N THR A 204 5.50 -2.17 -2.69
CA THR A 204 6.54 -1.77 -3.63
C THR A 204 7.96 -2.07 -3.15
N HIS A 205 8.82 -2.32 -4.12
CA HIS A 205 10.26 -2.45 -4.00
C HIS A 205 10.96 -1.53 -5.00
N GLU A 206 10.28 -0.48 -5.47
CA GLU A 206 10.83 0.53 -6.36
C GLU A 206 11.96 1.34 -5.72
N ASP A 207 12.62 2.17 -6.52
CA ASP A 207 13.57 3.17 -6.04
C ASP A 207 12.90 4.06 -4.96
N PRO A 208 13.47 4.17 -3.74
CA PRO A 208 12.95 5.00 -2.66
C PRO A 208 12.66 6.46 -3.02
N ASP A 209 13.39 7.04 -3.99
CA ASP A 209 13.20 8.41 -4.46
C ASP A 209 12.10 8.56 -5.51
N SER A 210 11.58 7.45 -6.05
CA SER A 210 10.44 7.48 -6.97
C SER A 210 9.14 7.81 -6.23
N LEU A 211 8.48 8.90 -6.67
CA LEU A 211 7.21 9.36 -6.11
C LEU A 211 6.01 9.13 -7.05
N ILE A 212 6.25 9.03 -8.37
CA ILE A 212 5.20 8.78 -9.37
C ILE A 212 4.42 7.47 -9.09
N PRO A 213 5.05 6.35 -8.70
CA PRO A 213 4.33 5.08 -8.59
C PRO A 213 3.20 5.08 -7.56
N VAL A 214 3.37 5.71 -6.39
CA VAL A 214 2.30 5.76 -5.38
C VAL A 214 1.11 6.59 -5.84
N GLN A 215 1.37 7.65 -6.60
CA GLN A 215 0.34 8.50 -7.19
C GLN A 215 -0.48 7.72 -8.23
N LEU A 216 0.22 7.01 -9.13
CA LEU A 216 -0.41 6.16 -10.13
C LEU A 216 -1.17 4.99 -9.48
N ALA A 217 -0.58 4.35 -8.46
CA ALA A 217 -1.22 3.26 -7.74
C ALA A 217 -2.54 3.70 -7.10
N TYR A 218 -2.56 4.87 -6.45
CA TYR A 218 -3.79 5.46 -5.89
C TYR A 218 -4.83 5.74 -6.98
N ALA A 219 -4.42 6.39 -8.07
CA ALA A 219 -5.29 6.71 -9.20
C ALA A 219 -5.89 5.45 -9.87
N LEU A 220 -5.16 4.34 -9.87
CA LEU A 220 -5.61 3.04 -10.38
C LEU A 220 -6.47 2.24 -9.38
N GLY A 221 -6.72 2.80 -8.20
CA GLY A 221 -7.65 2.25 -7.21
C GLY A 221 -6.99 1.51 -6.04
N ALA A 222 -5.68 1.60 -5.84
CA ALA A 222 -5.08 1.09 -4.61
C ALA A 222 -5.54 1.93 -3.40
N ARG A 223 -5.82 1.26 -2.28
CA ARG A 223 -6.27 1.90 -1.03
C ARG A 223 -5.45 1.54 0.20
N LEU A 224 -4.42 0.72 0.05
CA LEU A 224 -3.43 0.43 1.07
C LEU A 224 -2.06 0.29 0.42
N PHE A 225 -1.02 0.67 1.15
CA PHE A 225 0.31 0.84 0.58
C PHE A 225 1.36 0.22 1.51
N GLU A 226 2.41 -0.36 0.94
CA GLU A 226 3.48 -0.99 1.69
C GLU A 226 4.85 -0.67 1.08
N ARG A 227 5.81 -0.30 1.93
CA ARG A 227 7.17 0.02 1.52
C ARG A 227 8.15 -0.42 2.60
N HIS A 228 9.34 -0.88 2.21
CA HIS A 228 10.40 -1.16 3.18
C HIS A 228 10.95 0.13 3.78
N VAL A 229 11.31 0.09 5.06
CA VAL A 229 11.86 1.25 5.78
C VAL A 229 13.14 0.89 6.54
N GLY A 230 13.97 1.90 6.79
CA GLY A 230 15.15 1.78 7.64
C GLY A 230 15.87 3.11 7.78
N ILE A 231 17.02 3.10 8.47
CA ILE A 231 17.84 4.30 8.69
C ILE A 231 19.30 3.94 8.40
N ASN A 232 19.99 4.81 7.66
CA ASN A 232 21.45 4.72 7.52
C ASN A 232 22.15 5.21 8.79
N THR A 233 23.20 4.51 9.20
CA THR A 233 24.12 4.94 10.26
C THR A 233 25.55 4.66 9.82
N ASP A 234 26.54 5.08 10.61
CA ASP A 234 27.94 4.71 10.37
C ASP A 234 28.16 3.19 10.41
N ALA A 235 27.30 2.45 11.12
CA ALA A 235 27.37 0.99 11.25
C ALA A 235 26.51 0.22 10.24
N TYR A 236 25.41 0.81 9.76
CA TYR A 236 24.40 0.11 8.97
C TYR A 236 24.06 0.89 7.70
N THR A 237 24.27 0.23 6.55
CA THR A 237 23.86 0.75 5.24
C THR A 237 22.55 0.10 4.80
N LEU A 238 21.63 0.93 4.34
CA LEU A 238 20.32 0.53 3.88
C LEU A 238 20.41 -0.09 2.46
N ASN A 239 19.55 -1.05 2.18
CA ASN A 239 19.45 -1.63 0.84
C ASN A 239 18.77 -0.64 -0.14
N ALA A 240 18.90 -0.91 -1.43
CA ALA A 240 18.46 -0.02 -2.50
C ALA A 240 16.92 0.10 -2.69
N TYR A 241 16.11 -0.60 -1.90
CA TYR A 241 14.65 -0.64 -2.02
C TYR A 241 13.92 -0.28 -0.71
N SER A 242 14.66 0.16 0.31
CA SER A 242 14.14 0.62 1.59
C SER A 242 14.23 2.15 1.68
N SER A 243 13.21 2.79 2.23
CA SER A 243 13.14 4.25 2.39
C SER A 243 13.57 4.71 3.78
N THR A 244 14.30 5.83 3.83
CA THR A 244 14.55 6.59 5.06
C THR A 244 13.28 7.34 5.51
N PRO A 245 13.22 7.86 6.75
CA PRO A 245 12.10 8.68 7.21
C PRO A 245 11.80 9.89 6.30
N GLU A 246 12.83 10.54 5.75
CA GLU A 246 12.67 11.67 4.82
C GLU A 246 12.06 11.22 3.49
N GLN A 247 12.47 10.06 2.98
CA GLN A 247 11.89 9.47 1.77
C GLN A 247 10.45 9.04 2.00
N VAL A 248 10.12 8.46 3.16
CA VAL A 248 8.74 8.13 3.54
C VAL A 248 7.89 9.39 3.65
N SER A 249 8.40 10.48 4.22
CA SER A 249 7.69 11.76 4.30
C SER A 249 7.30 12.27 2.91
N ARG A 250 8.24 12.32 1.97
CA ARG A 250 7.96 12.70 0.58
C ARG A 250 6.98 11.76 -0.11
N TRP A 251 7.08 10.46 0.16
CA TRP A 251 6.17 9.44 -0.38
C TRP A 251 4.73 9.64 0.09
N LEU A 252 4.52 9.94 1.38
CA LEU A 252 3.21 10.27 1.94
C LEU A 252 2.66 11.59 1.40
N SER A 253 3.50 12.62 1.23
CA SER A 253 3.10 13.87 0.58
C SER A 253 2.66 13.64 -0.88
N ALA A 254 3.41 12.85 -1.65
CA ALA A 254 3.04 12.52 -3.03
C ALA A 254 1.70 11.78 -3.09
N TYR A 255 1.45 10.85 -2.15
CA TYR A 255 0.14 10.21 -2.01
C TYR A 255 -0.98 11.24 -1.74
N GLN A 256 -0.78 12.19 -0.81
CA GLN A 256 -1.77 13.22 -0.50
C GLN A 256 -2.07 14.13 -1.70
N GLU A 257 -1.03 14.48 -2.48
CA GLU A 257 -1.20 15.20 -3.74
C GLU A 257 -2.05 14.40 -4.73
N ALA A 258 -1.84 13.09 -4.85
CA ALA A 258 -2.65 12.24 -5.71
C ALA A 258 -4.11 12.13 -5.24
N VAL A 259 -4.34 12.05 -3.92
CA VAL A 259 -5.69 12.09 -3.33
C VAL A 259 -6.40 13.39 -3.73
N ALA A 260 -5.73 14.54 -3.53
CA ALA A 260 -6.27 15.85 -3.89
C ALA A 260 -6.52 15.99 -5.39
N ALA A 261 -5.59 15.52 -6.22
CA ALA A 261 -5.66 15.64 -7.69
C ALA A 261 -6.71 14.72 -8.32
N CYS A 262 -6.90 13.50 -7.81
CA CYS A 262 -7.91 12.58 -8.31
C CYS A 262 -9.34 13.06 -7.96
N GLY A 263 -9.50 13.76 -6.84
CA GLY A 263 -10.78 14.34 -6.43
C GLY A 263 -11.85 13.30 -6.08
N ALA A 264 -13.11 13.71 -6.20
CA ALA A 264 -14.26 12.86 -5.88
C ALA A 264 -14.57 11.87 -7.01
N GLU A 265 -15.06 10.67 -6.65
CA GLU A 265 -15.50 9.67 -7.63
C GLU A 265 -16.81 10.07 -8.35
N ASN A 266 -17.59 10.97 -7.75
CA ASN A 266 -18.83 11.48 -8.33
C ASN A 266 -18.60 12.82 -9.04
N ARG A 267 -19.31 13.03 -10.14
CA ARG A 267 -19.28 14.29 -10.89
C ARG A 267 -20.12 15.36 -10.20
N SER A 268 -19.48 16.21 -9.41
CA SER A 268 -20.11 17.38 -8.78
C SER A 268 -20.57 18.42 -9.83
N PRO A 269 -21.55 19.28 -9.50
CA PRO A 269 -21.85 20.47 -10.29
C PRO A 269 -20.62 21.37 -10.46
N ALA A 270 -20.51 22.04 -11.60
CA ALA A 270 -19.43 22.99 -11.88
C ALA A 270 -19.42 24.12 -10.84
N THR A 271 -18.22 24.59 -10.49
CA THR A 271 -18.07 25.69 -9.52
C THR A 271 -18.56 27.01 -10.12
N PRO A 272 -19.02 27.99 -9.29
CA PRO A 272 -19.38 29.32 -9.80
C PRO A 272 -18.24 30.00 -10.58
N ALA A 273 -16.99 29.77 -10.20
CA ALA A 273 -15.81 30.31 -10.88
C ALA A 273 -15.60 29.66 -12.26
N GLU A 274 -15.79 28.35 -12.37
CA GLU A 274 -15.75 27.63 -13.65
C GLU A 274 -16.88 28.09 -14.57
N LEU A 275 -18.11 28.19 -14.06
CA LEU A 275 -19.26 28.69 -14.82
C LEU A 275 -19.06 30.13 -15.30
N ALA A 276 -18.48 31.00 -14.48
CA ALA A 276 -18.14 32.37 -14.88
C ALA A 276 -17.06 32.41 -15.97
N SER A 277 -16.00 31.58 -15.84
CA SER A 277 -14.97 31.44 -16.87
C SER A 277 -15.57 30.96 -18.19
N LEU A 278 -16.40 29.92 -18.16
CA LEU A 278 -17.11 29.42 -19.34
C LEU A 278 -17.99 30.52 -19.94
N ARG A 279 -18.82 31.20 -19.14
CA ARG A 279 -19.71 32.29 -19.60
C ARG A 279 -18.92 33.40 -20.30
N SER A 280 -17.71 33.71 -19.83
CA SER A 280 -16.87 34.75 -20.43
C SER A 280 -16.42 34.41 -21.86
N LEU A 281 -16.25 33.12 -22.17
CA LEU A 281 -15.80 32.60 -23.48
C LEU A 281 -16.96 32.17 -24.39
N MET A 282 -18.17 32.07 -23.84
CA MET A 282 -19.36 31.68 -24.60
C MET A 282 -19.73 32.76 -25.62
N ARG A 283 -20.24 32.31 -26.77
CA ARG A 283 -20.91 33.21 -27.71
C ARG A 283 -22.34 33.45 -27.29
N GLY A 284 -22.78 34.70 -27.36
CA GLY A 284 -24.19 35.07 -27.38
C GLY A 284 -24.81 34.89 -28.76
N VAL A 285 -26.14 34.94 -28.79
CA VAL A 285 -26.93 35.09 -30.01
C VAL A 285 -27.27 36.56 -30.14
N TYR A 286 -26.74 37.20 -31.17
CA TYR A 286 -26.92 38.63 -31.43
C TYR A 286 -27.80 38.83 -32.65
N ALA A 287 -28.69 39.82 -32.59
CA ALA A 287 -29.49 40.20 -33.74
C ALA A 287 -28.59 40.84 -34.81
N ARG A 288 -28.67 40.35 -36.06
CA ARG A 288 -27.96 40.92 -37.21
C ARG A 288 -28.58 42.23 -37.67
N GLU A 289 -29.87 42.38 -37.43
CA GLU A 289 -30.71 43.51 -37.81
C GLU A 289 -31.80 43.73 -36.75
N ALA A 290 -32.55 44.83 -36.83
CA ALA A 290 -33.65 45.09 -35.91
C ALA A 290 -34.79 44.06 -36.07
N ILE A 291 -35.23 43.45 -34.97
CA ILE A 291 -36.32 42.47 -34.93
C ILE A 291 -37.50 43.08 -34.17
N ARG A 292 -38.69 43.11 -34.78
CA ARG A 292 -39.89 43.74 -34.20
C ARG A 292 -40.59 42.83 -33.18
N GLN A 293 -41.37 43.44 -32.29
CA GLN A 293 -42.21 42.68 -31.36
C GLN A 293 -43.21 41.80 -32.13
N GLY A 294 -43.27 40.51 -31.77
CA GLY A 294 -44.11 39.52 -32.45
C GLY A 294 -43.49 38.91 -33.72
N GLU A 295 -42.32 39.40 -34.15
CA GLU A 295 -41.61 38.84 -35.29
C GLU A 295 -40.84 37.56 -34.92
N LYS A 296 -40.85 36.56 -35.80
CA LYS A 296 -40.14 35.29 -35.58
C LYS A 296 -38.65 35.47 -35.80
N VAL A 297 -37.83 35.07 -34.82
CA VAL A 297 -36.37 35.03 -34.94
C VAL A 297 -35.97 33.82 -35.80
N THR A 298 -35.29 34.09 -36.92
CA THR A 298 -34.80 33.08 -37.86
C THR A 298 -33.27 33.12 -37.98
N ARG A 299 -32.68 32.08 -38.57
CA ARG A 299 -31.22 31.88 -38.60
C ARG A 299 -30.46 33.02 -39.31
N ASP A 300 -31.04 33.55 -40.36
CA ASP A 300 -30.56 34.69 -41.15
C ASP A 300 -30.54 36.01 -40.35
N LYS A 301 -31.46 36.17 -39.39
CA LYS A 301 -31.60 37.36 -38.54
C LYS A 301 -30.66 37.42 -37.35
N VAL A 302 -29.88 36.37 -37.12
CA VAL A 302 -28.93 36.32 -36.01
C VAL A 302 -27.51 36.05 -36.50
N PHE A 303 -26.56 36.49 -35.70
CA PHE A 303 -25.19 36.02 -35.75
C PHE A 303 -24.76 35.61 -34.35
N PHE A 304 -23.61 34.93 -34.27
CA PHE A 304 -23.10 34.43 -33.02
C PHE A 304 -21.70 34.99 -32.79
N ALA A 305 -21.51 35.69 -31.68
CA ALA A 305 -20.26 36.35 -31.33
C ALA A 305 -20.03 36.26 -29.82
N MET A 306 -18.78 36.39 -29.38
CA MET A 306 -18.42 36.56 -27.97
C MET A 306 -18.40 38.07 -27.66
N PRO A 307 -18.77 38.52 -26.45
CA PRO A 307 -19.13 37.75 -25.25
C PRO A 307 -20.58 37.22 -25.25
N LEU A 308 -20.96 36.45 -24.24
CA LEU A 308 -22.36 36.16 -23.93
C LEU A 308 -22.89 37.29 -23.02
N GLN A 309 -23.89 38.04 -23.48
CA GLN A 309 -24.60 39.05 -22.68
C GLN A 309 -25.71 38.38 -21.87
#